data_AF-A0A165HSF2-F1
#
_entry.id   AF-A0A165HSF2-F1
#
_cell.length_a   1.000
_cell.length_b   1.000
_cell.length_c   1.000
_cell.angle_alpha   90.00
_cell.angle_beta   90.00
_cell.angle_gamma   90.00
#
_symmetry.space_group_name_H-M   'P 1'
#
loop_
_entity.id
_entity.type
_entity.pdbx_description
1 polymer ?
#
loop_
_entity_poly.entity_id
_entity_poly.type
_entity_poly.pdbx_seq_one_letter_code
_entity_poly.pdbx_strand_id
1 'polypeptide(L)'
;MASTPQPLPPLRRVVTCHKGDSARSVVRDDSGIEPKARASTGAGPRFGTIWTVDKPQYELNDERDLAAEGYEADKTALSDGSRLSVVDLPPGAISPLHRTVSLDYGIVLKGTVVMHLDDGSTTKVEE
;
A
#
# COMPACT_ATOMS: atom_id res chain seq x y z
N MET A 1 1.13 20.97 17.95
CA MET A 1 1.48 19.73 17.23
C MET A 1 2.22 20.15 15.97
N ALA A 2 3.51 19.86 15.86
CA ALA A 2 4.26 20.22 14.65
C ALA A 2 3.79 19.34 13.48
N SER A 3 3.50 19.93 12.32
CA SER A 3 3.12 19.19 11.13
C SER A 3 4.32 18.40 10.61
N THR A 4 4.14 17.10 10.34
CA THR A 4 5.16 16.30 9.65
C THR A 4 5.36 16.87 8.25
N PRO A 5 6.60 17.17 7.82
CA PRO A 5 6.87 17.61 6.46
C PRO A 5 6.37 16.58 5.46
N GLN A 6 5.69 17.05 4.41
CA GLN A 6 5.21 16.23 3.29
C GLN A 6 6.02 16.59 2.03
N PRO A 7 6.29 15.63 1.12
CA PRO A 7 5.96 14.21 1.21
C PRO A 7 6.76 13.50 2.30
N LEU A 8 6.24 12.38 2.83
CA LEU A 8 7.01 11.51 3.70
C LEU A 8 8.20 10.90 2.94
N PRO A 9 9.26 10.44 3.64
CA PRO A 9 10.36 9.74 3.00
C PRO A 9 9.87 8.51 2.22
N PRO A 10 10.55 8.13 1.11
CA PRO A 10 10.22 6.90 0.40
C PRO A 10 10.23 5.67 1.31
N LEU A 11 9.28 4.76 1.10
CA LEU A 11 9.22 3.51 1.84
C LEU A 11 10.25 2.52 1.27
N ARG A 12 11.14 1.97 2.10
CA ARG A 12 12.06 0.91 1.67
C ARG A 12 11.32 -0.42 1.52
N ARG A 13 11.40 -1.02 0.33
CA ARG A 13 10.91 -2.37 0.01
C ARG A 13 12.08 -3.30 -0.19
N VAL A 14 12.12 -4.40 0.57
CA VAL A 14 13.09 -5.48 0.40
C VAL A 14 12.35 -6.75 0.02
N VAL A 15 12.68 -7.33 -1.14
CA VAL A 15 12.06 -8.56 -1.65
C VAL A 15 13.08 -9.67 -1.69
N THR A 16 12.71 -10.85 -1.20
CA THR A 16 13.56 -12.05 -1.19
C THR A 16 13.07 -13.10 -2.17
N CYS A 17 13.97 -13.94 -2.67
CA CYS A 17 13.63 -15.14 -3.45
C CYS A 17 14.64 -16.28 -3.20
N HIS A 18 14.46 -17.42 -3.86
CA HIS A 18 15.49 -18.46 -3.97
C HIS A 18 16.18 -18.33 -5.33
N LYS A 19 17.52 -18.50 -5.38
CA LYS A 19 18.29 -18.34 -6.61
C LYS A 19 18.47 -19.68 -7.35
N GLY A 20 17.78 -19.84 -8.47
CA GLY A 20 17.84 -21.06 -9.30
C GLY A 20 17.39 -22.31 -8.53
N ASP A 21 17.84 -23.49 -8.95
CA ASP A 21 17.49 -24.76 -8.28
C ASP A 21 18.14 -24.94 -6.90
N SER A 22 19.09 -24.07 -6.54
CA SER A 22 19.67 -24.08 -5.22
C SER A 22 18.68 -23.44 -4.25
N ALA A 23 18.27 -24.15 -3.20
CA ALA A 23 17.39 -23.66 -2.12
C ALA A 23 18.02 -22.53 -1.27
N ARG A 24 18.90 -21.71 -1.85
CA ARG A 24 19.56 -20.58 -1.23
C ARG A 24 18.67 -19.34 -1.33
N SER A 25 18.24 -18.83 -0.18
CA SER A 25 17.51 -17.56 -0.10
C SER A 25 18.44 -16.36 -0.33
N VAL A 26 17.99 -15.38 -1.12
CA VAL A 26 18.73 -14.16 -1.48
C VAL A 26 17.80 -12.94 -1.48
N VAL A 27 18.36 -11.73 -1.40
CA VAL A 27 17.64 -10.49 -1.70
C VAL A 27 17.58 -10.34 -3.22
N ARG A 28 16.35 -10.24 -3.75
CA ARG A 28 16.05 -10.03 -5.17
C ARG A 28 16.03 -8.54 -5.52
N ASP A 29 15.42 -7.74 -4.65
CA ASP A 29 15.24 -6.30 -4.83
C ASP A 29 15.33 -5.57 -3.48
N ASP A 30 15.98 -4.41 -3.47
CA ASP A 30 16.03 -3.48 -2.34
C ASP A 30 15.87 -2.07 -2.91
N SER A 31 14.65 -1.57 -2.88
CA SER A 31 14.24 -0.39 -3.61
C SER A 31 13.39 0.55 -2.76
N GLY A 32 13.31 1.82 -3.16
CA GLY A 32 12.41 2.79 -2.55
C GLY A 32 11.08 2.86 -3.31
N ILE A 33 9.98 2.85 -2.58
CA ILE A 33 8.64 3.17 -3.09
C ILE A 33 8.36 4.62 -2.76
N GLU A 34 8.17 5.44 -3.80
CA GLU A 34 7.68 6.80 -3.68
C GLU A 34 6.16 6.81 -3.88
N PRO A 35 5.35 7.10 -2.85
CA PRO A 35 3.91 7.23 -3.03
C PRO A 35 3.58 8.39 -3.98
N LYS A 36 2.79 8.10 -5.02
CA LYS A 36 2.42 9.07 -6.06
C LYS A 36 0.97 9.51 -5.90
N ALA A 37 0.71 10.79 -6.14
CA ALA A 37 -0.66 11.30 -6.23
C ALA A 37 -1.36 10.68 -7.45
N ARG A 38 -2.59 10.21 -7.28
CA ARG A 38 -3.42 9.73 -8.40
C ARG A 38 -4.15 10.86 -9.14
N ALA A 39 -4.36 12.01 -8.49
CA ALA A 39 -5.02 13.17 -9.08
C ALA A 39 -4.01 14.23 -9.54
N SER A 40 -4.32 14.92 -10.64
CA SER A 40 -3.49 15.98 -11.24
C SER A 40 -3.27 17.20 -10.34
N THR A 41 -4.10 17.38 -9.32
CA THR A 41 -4.04 18.54 -8.40
C THR A 41 -3.02 18.38 -7.27
N GLY A 42 -2.40 17.20 -7.09
CA GLY A 42 -1.31 16.96 -6.12
C GLY A 42 -1.69 17.05 -4.62
N ALA A 43 -2.91 17.51 -4.30
CA ALA A 43 -3.40 17.77 -2.95
C ALA A 43 -4.14 16.58 -2.30
N GLY A 44 -4.17 15.42 -2.96
CA GLY A 44 -4.87 14.23 -2.47
C GLY A 44 -3.94 13.18 -1.83
N PRO A 45 -4.52 12.06 -1.37
CA PRO A 45 -3.77 10.89 -0.94
C PRO A 45 -2.75 10.44 -1.99
N ARG A 46 -1.59 9.99 -1.53
CA ARG A 46 -0.52 9.45 -2.38
C ARG A 46 -0.38 7.96 -2.12
N PHE A 47 -0.25 7.18 -3.18
CA PHE A 47 -0.29 5.72 -3.12
C PHE A 47 1.01 5.12 -3.63
N GLY A 48 1.55 4.16 -2.88
CA GLY A 48 2.64 3.30 -3.30
C GLY A 48 2.23 1.84 -3.15
N THR A 49 2.48 0.99 -4.15
CA THR A 49 2.14 -0.44 -4.07
C THR A 49 3.38 -1.23 -3.68
N ILE A 50 3.28 -1.99 -2.60
CA ILE A 50 4.40 -2.76 -2.03
C ILE A 50 4.47 -4.13 -2.68
N TRP A 51 3.33 -4.84 -2.70
CA TRP A 51 3.22 -6.17 -3.26
C TRP A 51 1.80 -6.45 -3.75
N THR A 52 1.69 -7.25 -4.82
CA THR A 52 0.41 -7.65 -5.41
C THR A 52 0.42 -9.14 -5.68
N VAL A 53 -0.65 -9.81 -5.28
CA VAL A 53 -0.95 -11.20 -5.61
C VAL A 53 -2.30 -11.23 -6.32
N ASP A 54 -2.37 -11.84 -7.49
CA ASP A 54 -3.55 -11.89 -8.37
C ASP A 54 -4.41 -13.16 -8.18
N LYS A 55 -4.06 -14.00 -7.21
CA LYS A 55 -4.71 -15.31 -6.98
C LYS A 55 -4.83 -15.64 -5.48
N PRO A 56 -5.86 -16.39 -5.05
CA PRO A 56 -6.11 -16.68 -3.64
C PRO A 56 -5.03 -17.56 -2.99
N GLN A 57 -4.35 -18.41 -3.77
CA GLN A 57 -3.23 -19.22 -3.32
C GLN A 57 -1.96 -18.70 -3.97
N TYR A 58 -1.09 -18.09 -3.17
CA TYR A 58 0.19 -17.59 -3.67
C TYR A 58 1.19 -18.74 -3.84
N GLU A 59 1.83 -18.80 -5.00
CA GLU A 59 2.91 -19.73 -5.27
C GLU A 59 4.25 -19.04 -4.99
N LEU A 60 5.00 -19.56 -4.02
CA LEU A 60 6.28 -18.95 -3.60
C LEU A 60 7.37 -18.99 -4.69
N ASN A 61 7.20 -19.85 -5.70
CA ASN A 61 8.08 -19.94 -6.85
C ASN A 61 7.62 -19.05 -8.01
N ASP A 62 6.52 -18.31 -7.86
CA ASP A 62 6.10 -17.30 -8.82
C ASP A 62 7.03 -16.08 -8.71
N GLU A 63 7.92 -15.95 -9.68
CA GLU A 63 8.93 -14.89 -9.68
C GLU A 63 8.38 -13.52 -10.12
N ARG A 64 7.10 -13.42 -10.54
CA ARG A 64 6.49 -12.16 -10.95
C ARG A 64 6.49 -11.12 -9.83
N ASP A 65 6.70 -9.86 -10.21
CA ASP A 65 6.57 -8.71 -9.31
C ASP A 65 5.46 -7.82 -9.84
N LEU A 66 4.21 -8.26 -9.64
CA LEU A 66 3.04 -7.58 -10.16
C LEU A 66 2.93 -6.12 -9.68
N ALA A 67 3.49 -5.81 -8.51
CA ALA A 67 3.59 -4.45 -8.02
C ALA A 67 4.56 -3.60 -8.85
N ALA A 68 5.76 -4.13 -9.16
CA ALA A 68 6.73 -3.45 -10.02
C ALA A 68 6.27 -3.35 -11.48
N GLU A 69 5.48 -4.33 -11.95
CA GLU A 69 4.87 -4.34 -13.27
C GLU A 69 3.69 -3.35 -13.40
N GLY A 70 3.23 -2.76 -12.28
CA GLY A 70 2.09 -1.84 -12.26
C GLY A 70 0.74 -2.51 -12.52
N TYR A 71 0.64 -3.81 -12.26
CA TYR A 71 -0.58 -4.59 -12.44
C TYR A 71 -1.72 -3.99 -11.61
N GLU A 72 -2.79 -3.58 -12.29
CA GLU A 72 -4.00 -3.02 -11.67
C GLU A 72 -3.67 -1.89 -10.68
N ALA A 73 -2.68 -1.05 -11.01
CA ALA A 73 -2.12 -0.05 -10.10
C ALA A 73 -3.15 0.99 -9.62
N ASP A 74 -4.25 1.17 -10.34
CA ASP A 74 -5.36 2.08 -10.08
C ASP A 74 -6.48 1.47 -9.21
N LYS A 75 -6.56 0.14 -9.12
CA LYS A 75 -7.57 -0.53 -8.28
C LYS A 75 -7.25 -0.42 -6.78
N THR A 76 -8.31 -0.28 -5.97
CA THR A 76 -8.23 -0.26 -4.50
C THR A 76 -8.32 -1.66 -3.91
N ALA A 77 -9.12 -2.54 -4.53
CA ALA A 77 -9.24 -3.95 -4.18
C ALA A 77 -9.18 -4.81 -5.45
N LEU A 78 -8.68 -6.04 -5.30
CA LEU A 78 -8.63 -7.04 -6.36
C LEU A 78 -9.81 -8.00 -6.19
N SER A 79 -10.30 -8.57 -7.29
CA SER A 79 -11.35 -9.60 -7.24
C SER A 79 -10.83 -10.89 -6.60
N ASP A 80 -9.55 -11.19 -6.82
CA ASP A 80 -8.84 -12.35 -6.29
C ASP A 80 -7.45 -11.93 -5.79
N GLY A 81 -6.97 -12.62 -4.75
CA GLY A 81 -5.64 -12.39 -4.19
C GLY A 81 -5.57 -11.26 -3.16
N SER A 82 -4.45 -10.54 -3.11
CA SER A 82 -4.17 -9.54 -2.08
C SER A 82 -3.30 -8.40 -2.59
N ARG A 83 -3.44 -7.25 -1.93
CA ARG A 83 -2.64 -6.06 -2.21
C ARG A 83 -2.11 -5.47 -0.92
N LEU A 84 -0.82 -5.21 -0.90
CA LEU A 84 -0.15 -4.45 0.16
C LEU A 84 0.28 -3.11 -0.42
N SER A 85 -0.16 -2.01 0.20
CA SER A 85 0.13 -0.65 -0.25
C SER A 85 0.43 0.26 0.92
N VAL A 86 1.17 1.33 0.64
CA VAL A 86 1.39 2.46 1.54
C VAL A 86 0.58 3.65 1.02
N VAL A 87 -0.06 4.37 1.94
CA VAL A 87 -0.87 5.54 1.61
C VAL A 87 -0.45 6.70 2.50
N ASP A 88 0.03 7.77 1.88
CA ASP A 88 0.27 9.02 2.59
C ASP A 88 -1.00 9.88 2.49
N LEU A 89 -1.60 10.17 3.64
CA LEU A 89 -2.75 11.04 3.77
C LEU A 89 -2.28 12.44 4.21
N PRO A 90 -2.36 13.47 3.33
CA PRO A 90 -2.07 14.84 3.75
C PRO A 90 -3.00 15.29 4.88
N PRO A 91 -2.55 16.20 5.76
CA PRO A 91 -3.43 16.76 6.79
C PRO A 91 -4.70 17.38 6.19
N GLY A 92 -5.85 17.03 6.76
CA GLY A 92 -7.15 17.51 6.30
C GLY A 92 -7.67 16.86 5.01
N ALA A 93 -6.92 15.94 4.41
CA ALA A 93 -7.43 15.14 3.28
C ALA A 93 -8.53 14.18 3.76
N ILE A 94 -9.61 14.11 2.99
CA ILE A 94 -10.75 13.21 3.24
C ILE A 94 -10.86 12.26 2.05
N SER A 95 -10.86 10.96 2.31
CA SER A 95 -11.18 9.95 1.31
C SER A 95 -12.70 9.78 1.19
N PRO A 96 -13.25 9.58 -0.03
CA PRO A 96 -14.65 9.21 -0.18
C PRO A 96 -14.97 7.93 0.57
N LEU A 97 -16.12 7.91 1.25
CA LEU A 97 -16.68 6.67 1.81
C LEU A 97 -16.99 5.72 0.65
N HIS A 98 -16.51 4.48 0.77
CA HIS A 98 -16.77 3.42 -0.18
C HIS A 98 -16.66 2.06 0.51
N ARG A 99 -17.17 1.02 -0.16
CA ARG A 99 -17.07 -0.36 0.30
C ARG A 99 -16.38 -1.19 -0.78
N THR A 100 -15.38 -1.95 -0.37
CA THR A 100 -14.74 -2.99 -1.16
C THR A 100 -15.25 -4.36 -0.70
N VAL A 101 -15.16 -5.37 -1.58
CA VAL A 101 -15.35 -6.78 -1.19
C VAL A 101 -13.98 -7.35 -0.84
N SER A 102 -13.43 -6.89 0.29
CA SER A 102 -12.11 -7.28 0.79
C SER A 102 -12.08 -7.25 2.32
N LEU A 103 -11.05 -7.86 2.90
CA LEU A 103 -10.66 -7.65 4.29
C LEU A 103 -9.36 -6.85 4.28
N ASP A 104 -9.40 -5.65 4.84
CA ASP A 104 -8.27 -4.72 4.80
C ASP A 104 -7.65 -4.58 6.20
N TYR A 105 -6.32 -4.68 6.27
CA TYR A 105 -5.55 -4.38 7.47
C TYR A 105 -4.90 -3.00 7.34
N GLY A 106 -5.54 -1.99 7.96
CA GLY A 106 -4.99 -0.64 8.04
C GLY A 106 -4.06 -0.49 9.25
N ILE A 107 -2.78 -0.20 9.00
CA ILE A 107 -1.77 0.00 10.05
C ILE A 107 -1.23 1.43 9.92
N VAL A 108 -1.39 2.24 10.97
CA VAL A 108 -0.84 3.60 10.99
C VAL A 108 0.65 3.51 11.27
N LEU A 109 1.48 3.84 10.28
CA LEU A 109 2.94 3.82 10.42
C LEU A 109 3.49 5.13 10.98
N LYS A 110 2.78 6.24 10.76
CA LYS A 110 3.17 7.56 11.25
C LYS A 110 1.98 8.49 11.42
N GLY A 111 1.89 9.15 12.57
CA GLY A 111 0.90 10.18 12.84
C GLY A 111 -0.47 9.63 13.26
N THR A 112 -1.54 10.21 12.74
CA THR A 112 -2.91 9.90 13.18
C THR A 112 -3.88 9.99 12.00
N VAL A 113 -4.79 9.03 11.93
CA VAL A 113 -5.91 9.01 10.99
C VAL A 113 -7.23 8.98 11.78
N VAL A 114 -8.28 9.60 11.23
CA VAL A 114 -9.64 9.47 11.76
C VAL A 114 -10.43 8.62 10.77
N MET A 115 -10.89 7.45 11.24
CA MET A 115 -11.75 6.56 10.47
C MET A 115 -13.20 7.00 10.65
N HIS A 116 -13.90 7.22 9.54
CA HIS A 116 -15.32 7.58 9.50
C HIS A 116 -16.14 6.38 8.99
N LEU A 117 -17.28 6.11 9.62
CA LEU A 117 -18.25 5.11 9.16
C LEU A 117 -19.55 5.78 8.67
N ASP A 118 -20.40 5.01 8.00
CA ASP A 118 -21.64 5.46 7.37
C ASP A 118 -22.70 5.93 8.36
N ASP A 119 -22.71 5.39 9.58
CA ASP A 119 -23.54 5.83 10.70
C ASP A 119 -23.07 7.17 11.32
N GLY A 120 -22.01 7.77 10.79
CA GLY A 120 -21.41 9.01 11.28
C GLY A 120 -20.47 8.83 12.47
N SER A 121 -20.30 7.61 12.96
CA SER A 121 -19.32 7.32 14.00
C SER A 121 -17.89 7.56 13.48
N THR A 122 -17.01 7.93 14.42
CA THR A 122 -15.60 8.19 14.11
C THR A 122 -14.71 7.52 15.13
N THR A 123 -13.56 7.01 14.67
CA THR A 123 -12.54 6.41 15.52
C THR A 123 -11.17 6.98 15.14
N LYS A 124 -10.45 7.50 16.13
CA LYS A 124 -9.06 7.93 15.96
C LYS A 124 -8.16 6.69 15.99
N VAL A 125 -7.29 6.55 15.01
CA VAL A 125 -6.27 5.48 14.92
C VAL A 125 -4.91 6.15 14.84
N GLU A 126 -3.97 5.72 15.68
CA GLU A 126 -2.63 6.29 15.81
C GLU A 126 -1.56 5.19 15.84
N GLU A 127 -0.30 5.59 15.68
CA GLU A 127 0.88 4.71 15.65
C GLU A 127 1.14 3.97 16.97
#